data_AF-A0A7H8K0S6-F1
#
_entry.id   AF-A0A7H8K0S6-F1
#
_cell.length_a   1.000
_cell.length_b   1.000
_cell.length_c   1.000
_cell.angle_alpha   90.00
_cell.angle_beta   90.00
_cell.angle_gamma   90.00
#
_symmetry.space_group_name_H-M   'P 1'
#
loop_
_entity.id
_entity.type
_entity.pdbx_description
1 polymer ?
#
loop_
_entity_poly.entity_id
_entity_poly.type
_entity_poly.pdbx_seq_one_letter_code
_entity_poly.pdbx_strand_id
1 'polypeptide(L)'
;MSGSRSLRTGIRSLRSAAFGADPVGERLRRIQASPNFSAGSFRNAQVTRSGPTGSTGALLKRYLNKAERVRRAPAGAVPLYGSAAAELIAPPASGLRLTWTGHSSVLAEIDGGRVLFDPVWGERCSPFGFIGPRRLHPVPLPLVDLGPVDVVVISHDHYDHLDMPTIKKLAGTRTVFAVPLGVGAHLERWGVPADRIHELDWHEQTRIAGLTFTATPARHFCGRGVRNPQHALWASWVVRGGEHRVFHSGDTGYFDGFADIGAEHGPFDATMIQVGAYSEFWPDVHMTPEQGVRSHLDLQGGRPEGRLLPIHWATFNLAPHPWAEPGEGMVAAAGGAGVRLALPRPGQPFEPDSDRVPELPWWRAVAVGATPDTGTADTGTAETGASDGGGEVRAEHLAH
;
A
#
# COMPACT_ATOMS: atom_id res chain seq x y z
N MET A 1 41.04 -26.54 -29.37
CA MET A 1 39.98 -25.54 -29.09
C MET A 1 38.70 -26.29 -28.77
N SER A 2 38.26 -26.28 -27.53
CA SER A 2 36.92 -26.76 -27.14
C SER A 2 36.45 -25.89 -25.98
N GLY A 3 35.70 -24.83 -26.32
CA GLY A 3 35.11 -23.93 -25.35
C GLY A 3 33.85 -24.55 -24.78
N SER A 4 33.91 -24.96 -23.51
CA SER A 4 32.74 -25.30 -22.70
C SER A 4 31.80 -24.09 -22.65
N ARG A 5 30.72 -24.12 -23.44
CA ARG A 5 29.56 -23.24 -23.21
C ARG A 5 28.91 -23.68 -21.90
N SER A 6 29.20 -22.93 -20.85
CA SER A 6 28.64 -23.13 -19.51
C SER A 6 27.12 -23.34 -19.55
N LEU A 7 26.66 -24.44 -18.96
CA LEU A 7 25.23 -24.76 -18.72
C LEU A 7 24.46 -23.63 -18.01
N ARG A 8 25.15 -22.65 -17.41
CA ARG A 8 24.55 -21.48 -16.75
C ARG A 8 23.88 -20.51 -17.73
N THR A 9 24.31 -20.45 -18.99
CA THR A 9 23.77 -19.49 -19.97
C THR A 9 22.42 -19.93 -20.54
N GLY A 10 22.16 -21.24 -20.61
CA GLY A 10 20.91 -21.81 -21.16
C GLY A 10 19.69 -21.58 -20.27
N ILE A 11 19.83 -21.68 -18.95
CA ILE A 11 18.73 -21.53 -17.98
C ILE A 11 18.25 -20.07 -17.88
N ARG A 12 19.11 -19.08 -18.17
CA ARG A 12 18.73 -17.65 -18.17
C ARG A 12 17.73 -17.28 -19.28
N SER A 13 17.71 -18.03 -20.38
CA SER A 13 16.84 -17.74 -21.55
C SER A 13 15.36 -18.11 -21.34
N LEU A 14 15.02 -18.82 -20.27
CA LEU A 14 13.66 -19.29 -19.96
C LEU A 14 12.95 -18.49 -18.85
N ARG A 15 13.59 -17.46 -18.27
CA ARG A 15 12.94 -16.62 -17.25
C ARG A 15 12.03 -15.58 -17.94
N SER A 16 10.76 -15.54 -17.54
CA SER A 16 9.81 -14.52 -18.02
C SER A 16 10.32 -13.10 -17.80
N ALA A 17 9.80 -12.13 -18.56
CA ALA A 17 10.17 -10.73 -18.38
C ALA A 17 9.89 -10.22 -16.95
N ALA A 18 8.90 -10.78 -16.25
CA ALA A 18 8.50 -10.33 -14.92
C ALA A 18 9.56 -10.57 -13.82
N PHE A 19 10.53 -11.49 -14.03
CA PHE A 19 11.64 -11.72 -13.11
C PHE A 19 12.66 -10.58 -13.05
N GLY A 20 12.56 -9.57 -13.91
CA GLY A 20 13.52 -8.47 -13.95
C GLY A 20 14.89 -8.87 -14.49
N ALA A 21 15.92 -8.11 -14.11
CA ALA A 21 17.32 -8.29 -14.51
C ALA A 21 18.26 -8.13 -13.32
N ASP A 22 19.40 -8.83 -13.36
CA ASP A 22 20.49 -8.64 -12.40
C ASP A 22 21.23 -7.31 -12.73
N PRO A 23 21.66 -6.51 -11.73
CA PRO A 23 22.44 -5.30 -11.97
C PRO A 23 23.83 -5.63 -12.51
N VAL A 24 24.34 -4.75 -13.39
CA VAL A 24 25.65 -4.87 -14.05
C VAL A 24 26.34 -3.50 -14.13
N GLY A 25 27.60 -3.46 -14.54
CA GLY A 25 28.31 -2.21 -14.84
C GLY A 25 28.41 -1.25 -13.66
N GLU A 26 28.13 0.03 -13.89
CA GLU A 26 28.19 1.08 -12.86
C GLU A 26 27.23 0.82 -11.69
N ARG A 27 26.00 0.37 -11.97
CA ARG A 27 25.01 0.05 -10.95
C ARG A 27 25.53 -1.02 -9.98
N LEU A 28 26.12 -2.09 -10.50
CA LEU A 28 26.71 -3.14 -9.65
C LEU A 28 27.89 -2.62 -8.83
N ARG A 29 28.72 -1.73 -9.40
CA ARG A 29 29.82 -1.08 -8.66
C ARG A 29 29.29 -0.20 -7.53
N ARG A 30 28.24 0.60 -7.75
CA ARG A 30 27.56 1.37 -6.69
C ARG A 30 27.01 0.48 -5.59
N ILE A 31 26.33 -0.62 -5.95
CA ILE A 31 25.81 -1.60 -4.97
C ILE A 31 26.95 -2.18 -4.12
N GLN A 32 28.04 -2.61 -4.75
CA GLN A 32 29.18 -3.21 -4.03
C GLN A 32 29.94 -2.20 -3.15
N ALA A 33 29.87 -0.91 -3.47
CA ALA A 33 30.46 0.18 -2.70
C ALA A 33 29.55 0.70 -1.59
N SER A 34 28.27 0.30 -1.55
CA SER A 34 27.33 0.71 -0.51
C SER A 34 27.81 0.26 0.88
N PRO A 35 27.73 1.13 1.91
CA PRO A 35 28.01 0.72 3.29
C PRO A 35 26.99 -0.30 3.82
N ASN A 36 25.82 -0.39 3.19
CA ASN A 36 24.73 -1.30 3.57
C ASN A 36 24.83 -2.66 2.86
N PHE A 37 25.81 -2.84 1.97
CA PHE A 37 26.02 -4.07 1.22
C PHE A 37 27.22 -4.87 1.76
N SER A 38 26.98 -6.08 2.24
CA SER A 38 28.06 -6.93 2.76
C SER A 38 27.80 -8.43 2.59
N ALA A 39 28.87 -9.19 2.34
CA ALA A 39 28.81 -10.63 2.09
C ALA A 39 27.78 -11.02 1.02
N GLY A 40 27.71 -10.24 -0.07
CA GLY A 40 26.92 -10.55 -1.27
C GLY A 40 25.45 -10.15 -1.22
N SER A 41 24.99 -9.42 -0.20
CA SER A 41 23.63 -8.88 -0.14
C SER A 41 23.57 -7.58 0.67
N PHE A 42 22.51 -6.80 0.49
CA PHE A 42 22.17 -5.74 1.44
C PHE A 42 21.83 -6.33 2.81
N ARG A 43 22.03 -5.53 3.87
CA ARG A 43 21.79 -5.93 5.27
C ARG A 43 20.84 -4.95 5.96
N ASN A 44 19.94 -5.50 6.76
CA ASN A 44 19.15 -4.71 7.69
C ASN A 44 20.04 -4.10 8.77
N ALA A 45 19.71 -2.89 9.22
CA ALA A 45 20.42 -2.21 10.31
C ALA A 45 20.40 -3.01 11.63
N GLN A 46 19.34 -3.79 11.84
CA GLN A 46 19.22 -4.73 12.95
C GLN A 46 19.07 -6.18 12.47
N VAL A 47 19.43 -7.13 13.33
CA VAL A 47 19.29 -8.56 13.06
C VAL A 47 17.83 -8.88 12.68
N THR A 48 17.66 -9.53 11.53
CA THR A 48 16.35 -9.72 10.90
C THR A 48 16.24 -11.12 10.32
N ARG A 49 15.14 -11.82 10.64
CA ARG A 49 14.80 -13.12 10.06
C ARG A 49 13.76 -12.92 8.96
N SER A 50 14.21 -12.98 7.71
CA SER A 50 13.34 -12.82 6.54
C SER A 50 12.54 -14.08 6.17
N GLY A 51 12.96 -15.24 6.66
CA GLY A 51 12.27 -16.52 6.41
C GLY A 51 11.30 -16.91 7.52
N PRO A 52 10.40 -17.88 7.26
CA PRO A 52 9.49 -18.38 8.26
C PRO A 52 10.21 -18.88 9.51
N THR A 53 9.78 -18.42 10.68
CA THR A 53 10.16 -18.89 12.01
C THR A 53 9.23 -20.04 12.43
N GLY A 54 9.66 -20.86 13.38
CA GLY A 54 8.83 -21.95 13.90
C GLY A 54 8.72 -23.17 12.97
N SER A 55 7.68 -23.99 13.20
CA SER A 55 7.50 -25.28 12.51
C SER A 55 6.80 -25.13 11.16
N THR A 56 7.42 -25.64 10.09
CA THR A 56 6.82 -25.76 8.75
C THR A 56 5.47 -26.49 8.78
N GLY A 57 5.33 -27.49 9.66
CA GLY A 57 4.08 -28.23 9.83
C GLY A 57 2.97 -27.37 10.45
N ALA A 58 3.32 -26.50 11.41
CA ALA A 58 2.37 -25.55 12.00
C ALA A 58 1.91 -24.51 10.97
N LEU A 59 2.83 -23.98 10.16
CA LEU A 59 2.51 -23.06 9.07
C LEU A 59 1.56 -23.72 8.05
N LEU A 60 1.88 -24.94 7.61
CA LEU A 60 1.04 -25.69 6.69
C LEU A 60 -0.35 -25.97 7.27
N LYS A 61 -0.43 -26.39 8.54
CA LYS A 61 -1.70 -26.60 9.25
C LYS A 61 -2.55 -25.33 9.25
N ARG A 62 -1.94 -24.18 9.54
CA ARG A 62 -2.62 -22.87 9.48
C ARG A 62 -3.12 -22.59 8.08
N TYR A 63 -2.30 -22.77 7.05
CA TYR A 63 -2.72 -22.56 5.66
C TYR A 63 -3.85 -23.48 5.21
N LEU A 64 -3.90 -24.73 5.69
CA LEU A 64 -4.91 -25.71 5.33
C LEU A 64 -6.19 -25.63 6.18
N ASN A 65 -6.19 -24.90 7.30
CA ASN A 65 -7.36 -24.75 8.16
C ASN A 65 -8.53 -24.09 7.40
N LYS A 66 -9.58 -24.87 7.11
CA LYS A 66 -10.74 -24.42 6.33
C LYS A 66 -11.47 -23.25 7.00
N ALA A 67 -11.65 -23.29 8.33
CA ALA A 67 -12.39 -22.26 9.05
C ALA A 67 -11.67 -20.90 9.00
N GLU A 68 -10.34 -20.91 9.13
CA GLU A 68 -9.54 -19.70 9.00
C GLU A 68 -9.50 -19.18 7.57
N ARG A 69 -9.34 -20.07 6.58
CA ARG A 69 -9.22 -19.71 5.16
C ARG A 69 -10.41 -18.89 4.65
N VAL A 70 -11.63 -19.24 5.07
CA VAL A 70 -12.85 -18.50 4.68
C VAL A 70 -12.75 -17.04 5.09
N ARG A 71 -12.12 -16.73 6.23
CA ARG A 71 -12.00 -15.36 6.75
C ARG A 71 -10.89 -14.55 6.07
N ARG A 72 -10.08 -15.13 5.17
CA ARG A 72 -8.96 -14.45 4.48
C ARG A 72 -9.36 -13.72 3.20
N ALA A 73 -10.66 -13.61 2.95
CA ALA A 73 -11.26 -12.85 1.86
C ALA A 73 -12.53 -12.15 2.40
N PRO A 74 -12.99 -11.08 1.76
CA PRO A 74 -14.29 -10.50 2.08
C PRO A 74 -15.43 -11.46 1.72
N ALA A 75 -16.55 -11.33 2.40
CA ALA A 75 -17.81 -12.04 2.11
C ALA A 75 -18.59 -11.41 0.95
N GLY A 76 -18.31 -10.15 0.60
CA GLY A 76 -18.95 -9.40 -0.47
C GLY A 76 -17.97 -8.56 -1.29
N ALA A 77 -18.48 -7.81 -2.26
CA ALA A 77 -17.67 -6.90 -3.06
C ALA A 77 -17.14 -5.75 -2.19
N VAL A 78 -15.83 -5.53 -2.19
CA VAL A 78 -15.21 -4.38 -1.52
C VAL A 78 -15.79 -3.08 -2.07
N PRO A 79 -16.30 -2.16 -1.22
CA PRO A 79 -16.90 -0.91 -1.69
C PRO A 79 -15.82 0.03 -2.22
N LEU A 80 -15.77 0.20 -3.55
CA LEU A 80 -14.85 1.12 -4.21
C LEU A 80 -15.45 2.53 -4.28
N TYR A 81 -14.57 3.55 -4.35
CA TYR A 81 -14.99 4.92 -4.55
C TYR A 81 -15.08 5.25 -6.04
N GLY A 82 -16.30 5.43 -6.55
CA GLY A 82 -16.56 5.59 -7.98
C GLY A 82 -16.24 6.97 -8.57
N SER A 83 -16.07 8.01 -7.75
CA SER A 83 -15.93 9.40 -8.21
C SER A 83 -14.49 9.91 -8.28
N ALA A 84 -13.51 9.03 -8.04
CA ALA A 84 -12.10 9.40 -7.94
C ALA A 84 -11.61 10.24 -9.14
N ALA A 85 -11.91 9.79 -10.36
CA ALA A 85 -11.45 10.45 -11.58
C ALA A 85 -11.93 11.91 -11.69
N ALA A 86 -13.15 12.21 -11.27
CA ALA A 86 -13.70 13.56 -11.32
C ALA A 86 -13.03 14.49 -10.30
N GLU A 87 -12.73 13.99 -9.10
CA GLU A 87 -12.08 14.77 -8.05
C GLU A 87 -10.60 15.01 -8.35
N LEU A 88 -9.94 14.08 -9.04
CA LEU A 88 -8.55 14.21 -9.48
C LEU A 88 -8.35 15.22 -10.62
N ILE A 89 -9.41 15.84 -11.17
CA ILE A 89 -9.28 16.87 -12.21
C ILE A 89 -8.70 18.17 -11.64
N ALA A 90 -9.18 18.58 -10.46
CA ALA A 90 -8.73 19.80 -9.80
C ALA A 90 -7.57 19.49 -8.83
N PRO A 91 -6.59 20.39 -8.67
CA PRO A 91 -5.57 20.26 -7.63
C PRO A 91 -6.21 20.36 -6.24
N PRO A 92 -5.60 19.75 -5.21
CA PRO A 92 -6.10 19.86 -3.84
C PRO A 92 -5.97 21.29 -3.30
N ALA A 93 -6.93 21.71 -2.49
CA ALA A 93 -6.99 23.09 -1.99
C ALA A 93 -5.89 23.38 -0.97
N SER A 94 -5.55 22.40 -0.12
CA SER A 94 -4.43 22.50 0.83
C SER A 94 -3.06 22.40 0.15
N GLY A 95 -2.97 21.85 -1.06
CA GLY A 95 -1.69 21.45 -1.66
C GLY A 95 -1.29 20.01 -1.34
N LEU A 96 -2.02 19.29 -0.47
CA LEU A 96 -1.79 17.88 -0.17
C LEU A 96 -3.07 17.03 -0.27
N ARG A 97 -3.04 15.98 -1.11
CA ARG A 97 -4.11 14.98 -1.21
C ARG A 97 -3.57 13.58 -1.42
N LEU A 98 -4.14 12.62 -0.71
CA LEU A 98 -3.80 11.21 -0.83
C LEU A 98 -4.98 10.44 -1.40
N THR A 99 -4.71 9.53 -2.35
CA THR A 99 -5.68 8.60 -2.91
C THR A 99 -5.13 7.19 -2.83
N TRP A 100 -5.65 6.39 -1.90
CA TRP A 100 -5.25 4.99 -1.75
C TRP A 100 -5.97 4.12 -2.78
N THR A 101 -5.23 3.46 -3.67
CA THR A 101 -5.78 2.63 -4.76
C THR A 101 -5.77 1.13 -4.46
N GLY A 102 -5.40 0.78 -3.23
CA GLY A 102 -5.30 -0.59 -2.73
C GLY A 102 -3.86 -1.04 -2.54
N HIS A 103 -3.67 -1.96 -1.60
CA HIS A 103 -2.39 -2.49 -1.15
C HIS A 103 -1.47 -1.37 -0.67
N SER A 104 -0.27 -1.23 -1.23
CA SER A 104 0.65 -0.13 -0.95
C SER A 104 0.62 0.98 -1.99
N SER A 105 -0.30 0.91 -2.96
CA SER A 105 -0.42 1.87 -4.04
C SER A 105 -1.18 3.13 -3.61
N VAL A 106 -0.47 4.25 -3.52
CA VAL A 106 -1.04 5.56 -3.16
C VAL A 106 -0.61 6.60 -4.18
N LEU A 107 -1.56 7.38 -4.71
CA LEU A 107 -1.27 8.64 -5.38
C LEU A 107 -1.23 9.75 -4.33
N ALA A 108 -0.11 10.45 -4.23
CA ALA A 108 0.01 11.69 -3.48
C ALA A 108 0.13 12.87 -4.45
N GLU A 109 -0.78 13.83 -4.34
CA GLU A 109 -0.61 15.17 -4.87
C GLU A 109 -0.04 16.01 -3.75
N ILE A 110 1.19 16.50 -3.91
CA ILE A 110 1.95 17.19 -2.88
C ILE A 110 2.67 18.38 -3.49
N ASP A 111 2.34 19.59 -3.04
CA ASP A 111 2.97 20.86 -3.45
C ASP A 111 3.07 21.03 -4.98
N GLY A 112 2.02 20.60 -5.68
CA GLY A 112 1.91 20.68 -7.14
C GLY A 112 2.54 19.50 -7.91
N GLY A 113 3.21 18.56 -7.23
CA GLY A 113 3.73 17.32 -7.83
C GLY A 113 2.81 16.12 -7.60
N ARG A 114 2.81 15.18 -8.56
CA ARG A 114 2.07 13.90 -8.48
C ARG A 114 3.01 12.71 -8.33
N VAL A 115 2.98 12.11 -7.15
CA VAL A 115 3.83 10.97 -6.77
C VAL A 115 2.99 9.72 -6.62
N LEU A 116 3.36 8.66 -7.34
CA LEU A 116 2.68 7.36 -7.27
C LEU A 116 3.59 6.33 -6.59
N PHE A 117 3.23 5.92 -5.37
CA PHE A 117 3.99 4.95 -4.59
C PHE A 117 3.57 3.53 -4.94
N ASP A 118 4.53 2.62 -5.06
CA ASP A 118 4.36 1.16 -5.24
C ASP A 118 3.17 0.76 -6.13
N PRO A 119 3.10 1.22 -7.39
CA PRO A 119 1.91 1.04 -8.20
C PRO A 119 1.74 -0.40 -8.72
N VAL A 120 0.62 -1.03 -8.35
CA VAL A 120 0.24 -2.36 -8.81
C VAL A 120 -1.14 -2.36 -9.45
N TRP A 121 -1.21 -2.18 -10.77
CA TRP A 121 -2.45 -2.33 -11.55
C TRP A 121 -2.64 -3.77 -12.08
N GLY A 122 -1.67 -4.66 -11.86
CA GLY A 122 -1.76 -6.07 -12.17
C GLY A 122 -2.84 -6.80 -11.37
N GLU A 123 -3.47 -7.80 -11.99
CA GLU A 123 -4.47 -8.66 -11.34
C GLU A 123 -3.86 -9.61 -10.30
N ARG A 124 -2.55 -9.90 -10.44
CA ARG A 124 -1.83 -10.85 -9.58
C ARG A 124 -0.43 -10.37 -9.21
N CYS A 125 -0.01 -10.65 -7.99
CA CYS A 125 1.34 -10.45 -7.50
C CYS A 125 2.20 -11.68 -7.85
N SER A 126 2.64 -11.78 -9.10
CA SER A 126 3.31 -12.99 -9.60
C SER A 126 4.13 -12.73 -10.86
N PRO A 127 5.20 -13.52 -11.12
CA PRO A 127 5.87 -13.52 -12.42
C PRO A 127 5.02 -14.12 -13.55
N PHE A 128 3.86 -14.69 -13.23
CA PHE A 128 2.98 -15.41 -14.15
C PHE A 128 1.53 -14.92 -14.03
N GLY A 129 0.83 -14.75 -15.15
CA GLY A 129 -0.57 -14.28 -15.15
C GLY A 129 -1.61 -15.29 -14.63
N PHE A 130 -1.25 -16.57 -14.49
CA PHE A 130 -2.20 -17.65 -14.16
C PHE A 130 -2.08 -18.19 -12.72
N ILE A 131 -1.01 -17.87 -12.00
CA ILE A 131 -0.73 -18.39 -10.65
C ILE A 131 -0.24 -17.27 -9.74
N GLY A 132 -0.43 -17.40 -8.43
CA GLY A 132 -0.03 -16.44 -7.40
C GLY A 132 -1.21 -15.63 -6.85
N PRO A 133 -0.99 -14.84 -5.78
CA PRO A 133 -2.03 -14.04 -5.14
C PRO A 133 -2.77 -13.18 -6.16
N ARG A 134 -4.11 -13.26 -6.13
CA ARG A 134 -5.00 -12.47 -6.96
C ARG A 134 -5.60 -11.34 -6.13
N ARG A 135 -5.82 -10.19 -6.76
CA ARG A 135 -6.51 -9.07 -6.11
C ARG A 135 -7.92 -9.47 -5.68
N LEU A 136 -8.37 -8.94 -4.55
CA LEU A 136 -9.68 -9.22 -3.93
C LEU A 136 -10.77 -8.22 -4.35
N HIS A 137 -10.41 -7.18 -5.09
CA HIS A 137 -11.30 -6.19 -5.68
C HIS A 137 -10.68 -5.68 -7.00
N PRO A 138 -11.42 -5.10 -7.95
CA PRO A 138 -10.77 -4.45 -9.10
C PRO A 138 -10.02 -3.20 -8.65
N VAL A 139 -9.01 -2.78 -9.43
CA VAL A 139 -8.32 -1.50 -9.19
C VAL A 139 -9.38 -0.37 -9.30
N PRO A 140 -9.45 0.58 -8.35
CA PRO A 140 -10.57 1.50 -8.26
C PRO A 140 -10.63 2.52 -9.41
N LEU A 141 -9.50 2.82 -10.04
CA LEU A 141 -9.48 3.56 -11.30
C LEU A 141 -8.40 3.05 -12.27
N PRO A 142 -8.65 3.15 -13.59
CA PRO A 142 -7.63 2.96 -14.61
C PRO A 142 -6.43 3.90 -14.42
N LEU A 143 -5.23 3.43 -14.76
CA LEU A 143 -3.99 4.21 -14.60
C LEU A 143 -4.01 5.55 -15.35
N VAL A 144 -4.70 5.61 -16.50
CA VAL A 144 -4.86 6.84 -17.28
C VAL A 144 -5.73 7.88 -16.57
N ASP A 145 -6.69 7.44 -15.76
CA ASP A 145 -7.63 8.31 -15.04
C ASP A 145 -7.00 8.94 -13.79
N LEU A 146 -5.78 8.52 -13.39
CA LEU A 146 -4.97 9.25 -12.43
C LEU A 146 -4.52 10.61 -12.98
N GLY A 147 -4.51 10.79 -14.30
CA GLY A 147 -3.83 11.88 -14.98
C GLY A 147 -2.30 11.73 -15.00
N PRO A 148 -1.55 12.79 -15.31
CA PRO A 148 -0.09 12.74 -15.36
C PRO A 148 0.51 12.35 -14.00
N VAL A 149 1.47 11.42 -14.01
CA VAL A 149 2.28 11.05 -12.85
C VAL A 149 3.70 11.55 -13.07
N ASP A 150 4.17 12.44 -12.20
CA ASP A 150 5.51 13.02 -12.33
C ASP A 150 6.57 12.03 -11.89
N VAL A 151 6.35 11.39 -10.73
CA VAL A 151 7.31 10.47 -10.11
C VAL A 151 6.63 9.21 -9.64
N VAL A 152 7.22 8.05 -9.95
CA VAL A 152 6.92 6.78 -9.30
C VAL A 152 7.98 6.51 -8.25
N VAL A 153 7.53 6.18 -7.05
CA VAL A 153 8.38 5.74 -5.95
C VAL A 153 8.19 4.25 -5.76
N ILE A 154 9.28 3.49 -5.73
CA ILE A 154 9.27 2.05 -5.43
C ILE A 154 9.97 1.82 -4.10
N SER A 155 9.36 1.08 -3.18
CA SER A 155 9.99 0.72 -1.91
C SER A 155 10.96 -0.45 -2.06
N HIS A 156 10.60 -1.49 -2.81
CA HIS A 156 11.44 -2.68 -3.02
C HIS A 156 10.93 -3.53 -4.21
N ASP A 157 11.59 -4.65 -4.49
CA ASP A 157 11.39 -5.41 -5.72
C ASP A 157 10.34 -6.55 -5.65
N HIS A 158 9.53 -6.70 -4.59
CA HIS A 158 8.51 -7.77 -4.58
C HIS A 158 7.37 -7.52 -5.58
N TYR A 159 6.66 -8.59 -5.96
CA TYR A 159 5.67 -8.52 -7.04
C TYR A 159 4.43 -7.70 -6.72
N ASP A 160 4.15 -7.51 -5.43
CA ASP A 160 3.04 -6.72 -4.90
C ASP A 160 3.42 -5.25 -4.63
N HIS A 161 4.66 -4.85 -4.90
CA HIS A 161 5.14 -3.47 -4.86
C HIS A 161 5.73 -2.99 -6.19
N LEU A 162 6.27 -3.92 -6.98
CA LEU A 162 6.87 -3.67 -8.29
C LEU A 162 6.22 -4.54 -9.37
N ASP A 163 5.19 -3.99 -10.01
CA ASP A 163 4.39 -4.65 -11.04
C ASP A 163 4.85 -4.30 -12.47
N MET A 164 5.42 -5.28 -13.16
CA MET A 164 5.95 -5.08 -14.52
C MET A 164 4.91 -4.49 -15.51
N PRO A 165 3.67 -5.01 -15.63
CA PRO A 165 2.65 -4.41 -16.48
C PRO A 165 2.44 -2.91 -16.21
N THR A 166 2.42 -2.51 -14.93
CA THR A 166 2.27 -1.11 -14.54
C THR A 166 3.48 -0.27 -14.93
N ILE A 167 4.69 -0.72 -14.61
CA ILE A 167 5.93 -0.03 -14.98
C ILE A 167 6.04 0.15 -16.49
N LYS A 168 5.69 -0.87 -17.28
CA LYS A 168 5.72 -0.78 -18.76
C LYS A 168 4.76 0.27 -19.31
N LYS A 169 3.59 0.46 -18.69
CA LYS A 169 2.65 1.52 -19.09
C LYS A 169 3.24 2.90 -18.77
N LEU A 170 3.80 3.07 -17.56
CA LEU A 170 4.40 4.33 -17.12
C LEU A 170 5.69 4.67 -17.89
N ALA A 171 6.44 3.67 -18.33
CA ALA A 171 7.60 3.84 -19.22
C ALA A 171 7.21 4.52 -20.54
N GLY A 172 5.97 4.36 -21.01
CA GLY A 172 5.45 5.05 -22.20
C GLY A 172 5.10 6.52 -22.00
N THR A 173 5.28 7.06 -20.79
CA THR A 173 4.98 8.46 -20.43
C THR A 173 6.25 9.24 -20.10
N ARG A 174 6.14 10.44 -19.53
CA ARG A 174 7.27 11.25 -19.04
C ARG A 174 7.66 10.98 -17.58
N THR A 175 6.97 10.06 -16.90
CA THR A 175 7.20 9.72 -15.49
C THR A 175 8.67 9.37 -15.21
N VAL A 176 9.19 9.90 -14.12
CA VAL A 176 10.51 9.59 -13.54
C VAL A 176 10.35 8.58 -12.41
N PHE A 177 11.38 7.81 -12.10
CA PHE A 177 11.35 6.74 -11.11
C PHE A 177 12.40 6.99 -10.02
N ALA A 178 11.97 7.11 -8.77
CA ALA A 178 12.85 7.10 -7.60
C ALA A 178 12.77 5.72 -6.94
N VAL A 179 13.89 5.00 -6.90
CA VAL A 179 13.93 3.59 -6.47
C VAL A 179 15.19 3.29 -5.66
N PRO A 180 15.22 2.21 -4.85
CA PRO A 180 16.43 1.79 -4.17
C PRO A 180 17.48 1.25 -5.15
N LEU A 181 18.75 1.29 -4.74
CA LEU A 181 19.86 0.69 -5.49
C LEU A 181 19.54 -0.74 -5.98
N GLY A 182 19.77 -1.00 -7.26
CA GLY A 182 19.60 -2.30 -7.90
C GLY A 182 18.23 -2.52 -8.52
N VAL A 183 17.18 -1.85 -8.04
CA VAL A 183 15.83 -1.92 -8.63
C VAL A 183 15.84 -1.38 -10.07
N GLY A 184 16.69 -0.39 -10.38
CA GLY A 184 16.81 0.21 -11.70
C GLY A 184 17.12 -0.80 -12.81
N ALA A 185 17.81 -1.90 -12.51
CA ALA A 185 18.07 -2.96 -13.47
C ALA A 185 16.78 -3.62 -14.00
N HIS A 186 15.76 -3.74 -13.15
CA HIS A 186 14.45 -4.27 -13.55
C HIS A 186 13.72 -3.28 -14.46
N LEU A 187 13.72 -2.00 -14.08
CA LEU A 187 13.06 -0.91 -14.81
C LEU A 187 13.65 -0.73 -16.20
N GLU A 188 14.97 -0.71 -16.34
CA GLU A 188 15.66 -0.65 -17.64
C GLU A 188 15.28 -1.83 -18.52
N ARG A 189 15.26 -3.05 -17.97
CA ARG A 189 14.83 -4.24 -18.71
C ARG A 189 13.37 -4.17 -19.17
N TRP A 190 12.54 -3.42 -18.47
CA TRP A 190 11.14 -3.21 -18.84
C TRP A 190 10.92 -1.99 -19.74
N GLY A 191 11.99 -1.31 -20.15
CA GLY A 191 11.97 -0.23 -21.13
C GLY A 191 11.94 1.18 -20.55
N VAL A 192 12.20 1.35 -19.25
CA VAL A 192 12.42 2.68 -18.67
C VAL A 192 13.82 3.18 -19.08
N PRO A 193 13.95 4.34 -19.74
CA PRO A 193 15.23 4.97 -20.02
C PRO A 193 16.04 5.25 -18.75
N ALA A 194 17.35 5.00 -18.79
CA ALA A 194 18.24 5.11 -17.63
C ALA A 194 18.28 6.53 -17.02
N ASP A 195 18.12 7.56 -17.85
CA ASP A 195 18.07 8.98 -17.43
C ASP A 195 16.80 9.35 -16.66
N ARG A 196 15.79 8.47 -16.64
CA ARG A 196 14.57 8.62 -15.82
C ARG A 196 14.58 7.78 -14.55
N ILE A 197 15.70 7.15 -14.20
CA ILE A 197 15.82 6.27 -13.04
C ILE A 197 16.82 6.87 -12.05
N HIS A 198 16.32 7.21 -10.87
CA HIS A 198 17.10 7.71 -9.75
C HIS A 198 17.23 6.60 -8.71
N GLU A 199 18.36 5.91 -8.70
CA GLU A 199 18.66 4.85 -7.73
C GLU A 199 19.38 5.39 -6.50
N LEU A 200 18.78 5.19 -5.33
CA LEU A 200 19.24 5.72 -4.05
C LEU A 200 19.61 4.59 -3.07
N ASP A 201 20.70 4.79 -2.33
CA ASP A 201 20.96 4.07 -1.08
C ASP A 201 20.19 4.71 0.08
N TRP A 202 20.16 4.07 1.25
CA TRP A 202 19.63 4.72 2.45
C TRP A 202 20.37 6.01 2.77
N HIS A 203 19.59 7.02 3.19
CA HIS A 203 20.01 8.39 3.46
C HIS A 203 20.44 9.19 2.22
N GLU A 204 20.44 8.61 1.02
CA GLU A 204 20.58 9.39 -0.21
C GLU A 204 19.25 10.07 -0.56
N GLN A 205 19.37 11.23 -1.22
CA GLN A 205 18.23 12.03 -1.64
C GLN A 205 18.36 12.46 -3.10
N THR A 206 17.23 12.71 -3.74
CA THR A 206 17.16 13.34 -5.07
C THR A 206 16.04 14.35 -5.12
N ARG A 207 16.13 15.32 -6.04
CA ARG A 207 15.10 16.34 -6.26
C ARG A 207 14.49 16.18 -7.64
N ILE A 208 13.18 15.98 -7.70
CA ILE A 208 12.42 15.77 -8.94
C ILE A 208 11.13 16.59 -8.86
N ALA A 209 10.78 17.33 -9.92
CA ALA A 209 9.54 18.11 -9.99
C ALA A 209 9.29 19.03 -8.78
N GLY A 210 10.35 19.64 -8.22
CA GLY A 210 10.24 20.54 -7.06
C GLY A 210 10.24 19.85 -5.70
N LEU A 211 10.04 18.53 -5.65
CA LEU A 211 9.99 17.70 -4.45
C LEU A 211 11.34 17.04 -4.15
N THR A 212 11.65 16.86 -2.87
CA THR A 212 12.79 16.08 -2.39
C THR A 212 12.32 14.69 -1.98
N PHE A 213 13.01 13.67 -2.49
CA PHE A 213 12.78 12.26 -2.18
C PHE A 213 14.01 11.73 -1.45
N THR A 214 13.81 11.18 -0.26
CA THR A 214 14.87 10.56 0.53
C THR A 214 14.52 9.09 0.73
N ALA A 215 15.43 8.20 0.32
CA ALA A 215 15.31 6.78 0.63
C ALA A 215 15.78 6.58 2.08
N THR A 216 14.89 6.17 2.96
CA THR A 216 15.18 5.95 4.39
C THR A 216 15.28 4.46 4.70
N PRO A 217 15.97 4.09 5.80
CA PRO A 217 16.07 2.69 6.21
C PRO A 217 14.72 1.98 6.33
N ALA A 218 14.74 0.67 6.09
CA ALA A 218 13.59 -0.21 6.30
C ALA A 218 14.09 -1.59 6.75
N ARG A 219 13.23 -2.32 7.46
CA ARG A 219 13.48 -3.68 7.93
C ARG A 219 12.73 -4.69 7.05
N HIS A 220 13.34 -5.08 5.94
CA HIS A 220 12.72 -5.97 4.95
C HIS A 220 13.79 -6.75 4.15
N PHE A 221 13.45 -7.24 2.97
CA PHE A 221 14.35 -7.89 2.01
C PHE A 221 13.83 -7.73 0.57
N CYS A 222 14.62 -8.12 -0.43
CA CYS A 222 14.20 -8.14 -1.83
C CYS A 222 14.19 -9.59 -2.36
N GLY A 223 13.44 -9.86 -3.42
CA GLY A 223 13.47 -11.14 -4.12
C GLY A 223 12.39 -11.36 -5.18
N ARG A 224 12.81 -11.50 -6.45
CA ARG A 224 11.90 -11.86 -7.55
C ARG A 224 12.02 -13.29 -8.09
N GLY A 225 13.09 -14.02 -7.78
CA GLY A 225 13.40 -15.29 -8.45
C GLY A 225 13.93 -16.39 -7.54
N VAL A 226 13.92 -17.61 -8.06
CA VAL A 226 14.45 -18.79 -7.38
C VAL A 226 15.98 -18.82 -7.59
N ARG A 227 16.76 -18.48 -6.55
CA ARG A 227 18.22 -18.69 -6.40
C ARG A 227 19.22 -17.74 -7.10
N ASN A 228 19.02 -16.42 -7.08
CA ASN A 228 20.12 -15.47 -7.32
C ASN A 228 20.45 -14.68 -6.04
N PRO A 229 21.71 -14.28 -5.81
CA PRO A 229 22.02 -13.23 -4.85
C PRO A 229 21.22 -11.98 -5.22
N GLN A 230 20.39 -11.51 -4.29
CA GLN A 230 19.59 -10.31 -4.51
C GLN A 230 20.47 -9.10 -4.26
N HIS A 231 20.69 -8.33 -5.32
CA HIS A 231 21.47 -7.09 -5.33
C HIS A 231 20.56 -5.86 -5.42
N ALA A 232 19.32 -5.97 -4.93
CA ALA A 232 18.38 -4.87 -4.83
C ALA A 232 18.20 -4.51 -3.35
N LEU A 233 18.28 -3.22 -3.04
CA LEU A 233 17.95 -2.64 -1.75
C LEU A 233 16.43 -2.51 -1.61
N TRP A 234 15.95 -2.38 -0.38
CA TRP A 234 14.58 -2.01 0.00
C TRP A 234 14.65 -0.73 0.82
N ALA A 235 13.67 0.15 0.71
CA ALA A 235 13.64 1.43 1.44
C ALA A 235 12.22 1.81 1.86
N SER A 236 12.13 2.57 2.94
CA SER A 236 11.00 3.46 3.18
C SER A 236 11.31 4.82 2.53
N TRP A 237 10.32 5.69 2.43
CA TRP A 237 10.47 6.94 1.68
C TRP A 237 9.91 8.13 2.42
N VAL A 238 10.74 9.18 2.50
CA VAL A 238 10.31 10.54 2.83
C VAL A 238 10.15 11.30 1.53
N VAL A 239 9.00 11.95 1.35
CA VAL A 239 8.76 12.91 0.27
C VAL A 239 8.40 14.24 0.87
N ARG A 240 9.19 15.27 0.56
CA ARG A 240 9.05 16.62 1.10
C ARG A 240 8.92 17.62 -0.04
N GLY A 241 7.87 18.43 0.01
CA GLY A 241 7.72 19.62 -0.80
C GLY A 241 8.09 20.90 -0.05
N GLY A 242 7.59 22.03 -0.54
CA GLY A 242 7.80 23.34 0.06
C GLY A 242 7.04 23.52 1.38
N GLU A 243 5.85 22.95 1.46
CA GLU A 243 4.93 23.10 2.59
C GLU A 243 4.66 21.76 3.26
N HIS A 244 4.52 20.67 2.49
CA HIS A 244 4.07 19.38 3.00
C HIS A 244 5.16 18.29 3.02
N ARG A 245 4.97 17.28 3.85
CA ARG A 245 5.82 16.11 4.03
C ARG A 245 4.99 14.85 4.25
N VAL A 246 5.30 13.80 3.50
CA VAL A 246 4.68 12.48 3.68
C VAL A 246 5.73 11.38 3.83
N PHE A 247 5.37 10.35 4.58
CA PHE A 247 6.18 9.14 4.75
C PHE A 247 5.48 7.93 4.14
N HIS A 248 6.20 7.09 3.40
CA HIS A 248 5.72 5.79 2.90
C HIS A 248 6.60 4.66 3.44
N SER A 249 6.01 3.68 4.11
CA SER A 249 6.77 2.65 4.82
C SER A 249 7.36 1.55 3.93
N GLY A 250 6.96 1.44 2.65
CA GLY A 250 7.03 0.17 1.94
C GLY A 250 6.20 -0.88 2.70
N ASP A 251 6.71 -2.09 2.83
CA ASP A 251 6.17 -3.17 3.67
C ASP A 251 7.11 -3.56 4.84
N THR A 252 7.92 -2.61 5.31
CA THR A 252 8.89 -2.79 6.40
C THR A 252 8.27 -3.42 7.67
N GLY A 253 9.08 -4.21 8.38
CA GLY A 253 8.84 -4.54 9.78
C GLY A 253 9.18 -3.38 10.71
N TYR A 254 8.81 -3.50 11.98
CA TYR A 254 9.14 -2.50 13.00
C TYR A 254 10.64 -2.52 13.34
N PHE A 255 11.23 -1.32 13.47
CA PHE A 255 12.61 -1.09 13.88
C PHE A 255 12.75 0.28 14.55
N ASP A 256 13.76 0.47 15.40
CA ASP A 256 13.88 1.69 16.21
C ASP A 256 14.26 2.94 15.39
N GLY A 257 14.75 2.76 14.16
CA GLY A 257 15.14 3.87 13.28
C GLY A 257 13.96 4.73 12.77
N PHE A 258 12.70 4.36 13.04
CA PHE A 258 11.58 5.26 12.83
C PHE A 258 11.68 6.54 13.65
N ALA A 259 12.21 6.46 14.88
CA ALA A 259 12.42 7.63 15.72
C ALA A 259 13.49 8.57 15.14
N ASP A 260 14.57 8.00 14.58
CA ASP A 260 15.61 8.77 13.90
C ASP A 260 15.06 9.45 12.63
N ILE A 261 14.27 8.72 11.83
CA ILE A 261 13.59 9.28 10.65
C ILE A 261 12.65 10.43 11.06
N GLY A 262 11.88 10.25 12.13
CA GLY A 262 10.99 11.28 12.68
C GLY A 262 11.75 12.51 13.15
N ALA A 263 12.87 12.32 13.85
CA ALA A 263 13.71 13.41 14.32
C ALA A 263 14.37 14.20 13.18
N GLU A 264 14.78 13.52 12.09
CA GLU A 264 15.46 14.16 10.96
C GLU A 264 14.47 14.84 9.98
N HIS A 265 13.33 14.20 9.72
CA HIS A 265 12.46 14.58 8.61
C HIS A 265 11.06 15.03 9.01
N GLY A 266 10.62 14.68 10.22
CA GLY A 266 9.29 15.00 10.73
C GLY A 266 9.13 16.45 11.21
N PRO A 267 7.95 16.78 11.77
CA PRO A 267 6.73 15.96 11.70
C PRO A 267 6.19 15.85 10.27
N PHE A 268 5.39 14.83 10.01
CA PHE A 268 4.76 14.56 8.71
C PHE A 268 3.28 14.93 8.74
N ASP A 269 2.74 15.46 7.64
CA ASP A 269 1.31 15.70 7.49
C ASP A 269 0.55 14.36 7.42
N ALA A 270 1.15 13.38 6.74
CA ALA A 270 0.65 12.02 6.68
C ALA A 270 1.74 10.96 6.64
N THR A 271 1.50 9.84 7.33
CA THR A 271 2.31 8.63 7.23
C THR A 271 1.47 7.50 6.65
N MET A 272 1.98 6.84 5.61
CA MET A 272 1.37 5.71 4.94
C MET A 272 2.10 4.45 5.40
N ILE A 273 1.47 3.69 6.31
CA ILE A 273 2.14 2.63 7.07
C ILE A 273 1.52 1.27 6.78
N GLN A 274 2.35 0.30 6.44
CA GLN A 274 1.93 -1.08 6.19
C GLN A 274 1.37 -1.71 7.46
N VAL A 275 0.24 -2.42 7.35
CA VAL A 275 -0.41 -3.06 8.50
C VAL A 275 -1.01 -4.42 8.18
N GLY A 276 -0.74 -4.94 6.98
CA GLY A 276 -1.17 -6.28 6.55
C GLY A 276 0.01 -7.20 6.29
N ALA A 277 -0.30 -8.44 5.88
CA ALA A 277 0.68 -9.48 5.58
C ALA A 277 1.55 -9.94 6.77
N TYR A 278 1.25 -9.52 8.01
CA TYR A 278 1.99 -9.94 9.19
C TYR A 278 1.65 -11.37 9.64
N SER A 279 2.59 -12.00 10.34
CA SER A 279 2.37 -13.28 10.99
C SER A 279 3.42 -13.58 12.06
N GLU A 280 3.06 -14.40 13.04
CA GLU A 280 3.99 -14.97 14.03
C GLU A 280 5.15 -15.74 13.38
N PHE A 281 4.97 -16.23 12.16
CA PHE A 281 5.98 -16.93 11.38
C PHE A 281 7.00 -15.97 10.73
N TRP A 282 6.79 -14.66 10.67
CA TRP A 282 7.80 -13.72 10.13
C TRP A 282 7.69 -12.35 10.81
N PRO A 283 7.88 -12.32 12.14
CA PRO A 283 7.55 -11.16 12.96
C PRO A 283 8.46 -9.95 12.71
N ASP A 284 9.58 -10.17 12.03
CA ASP A 284 10.62 -9.15 11.86
C ASP A 284 10.40 -8.25 10.64
N VAL A 285 9.62 -8.68 9.65
CA VAL A 285 9.59 -8.05 8.31
C VAL A 285 8.23 -7.48 7.90
N HIS A 286 7.18 -7.68 8.69
CA HIS A 286 5.87 -7.06 8.52
C HIS A 286 5.31 -6.65 9.89
N MET A 287 4.84 -5.41 10.01
CA MET A 287 4.26 -4.87 11.23
C MET A 287 2.84 -5.36 11.49
N THR A 288 2.55 -5.62 12.77
CA THR A 288 1.16 -5.64 13.28
C THR A 288 0.57 -4.23 13.31
N PRO A 289 -0.76 -4.08 13.46
CA PRO A 289 -1.38 -2.77 13.63
C PRO A 289 -0.82 -1.93 14.79
N GLU A 290 -0.53 -2.56 15.93
CA GLU A 290 0.07 -1.89 17.10
C GLU A 290 1.46 -1.36 16.80
N GLN A 291 2.27 -2.16 16.09
CA GLN A 291 3.57 -1.73 15.59
C GLN A 291 3.44 -0.60 14.57
N GLY A 292 2.44 -0.62 13.69
CA GLY A 292 2.17 0.45 12.75
C GLY A 292 1.82 1.78 13.42
N VAL A 293 0.97 1.75 14.46
CA VAL A 293 0.67 2.93 15.29
C VAL A 293 1.90 3.42 16.05
N ARG A 294 2.73 2.51 16.57
CA ARG A 294 4.00 2.87 17.22
C ARG A 294 4.95 3.57 16.24
N SER A 295 5.14 3.02 15.05
CA SER A 295 5.96 3.64 13.99
C SER A 295 5.45 5.04 13.63
N HIS A 296 4.14 5.24 13.55
CA HIS A 296 3.56 6.57 13.33
C HIS A 296 3.98 7.54 14.44
N LEU A 297 3.83 7.15 15.71
CA LEU A 297 4.23 7.99 16.84
C LEU A 297 5.72 8.31 16.81
N ASP A 298 6.58 7.31 16.54
CA ASP A 298 8.03 7.52 16.44
C ASP A 298 8.39 8.52 15.33
N LEU A 299 7.74 8.41 14.16
CA LEU A 299 7.88 9.35 13.04
C LEU A 299 7.39 10.78 13.38
N GLN A 300 6.52 10.93 14.37
CA GLN A 300 5.98 12.20 14.84
C GLN A 300 6.63 12.71 16.15
N GLY A 301 7.74 12.10 16.57
CA GLY A 301 8.44 12.48 17.80
C GLY A 301 7.63 12.17 19.08
N GLY A 302 6.85 11.10 19.07
CA GLY A 302 6.03 10.63 20.18
C GLY A 302 4.66 11.31 20.32
N ARG A 303 4.29 12.18 19.38
CA ARG A 303 3.02 12.93 19.40
C ARG A 303 2.05 12.39 18.35
N PRO A 304 0.74 12.31 18.62
CA PRO A 304 -0.25 11.83 17.65
C PRO A 304 -0.66 12.92 16.63
N GLU A 305 0.35 13.53 15.98
CA GLU A 305 0.16 14.58 14.96
C GLU A 305 0.01 13.97 13.56
N GLY A 306 -0.42 14.76 12.57
CA GLY A 306 -0.68 14.30 11.20
C GLY A 306 -1.81 13.26 11.10
N ARG A 307 -1.87 12.57 9.95
CA ARG A 307 -2.79 11.45 9.69
C ARG A 307 -2.04 10.14 9.42
N LEU A 308 -2.53 9.06 10.00
CA LEU A 308 -2.06 7.70 9.72
C LEU A 308 -2.96 7.02 8.69
N LEU A 309 -2.43 6.76 7.50
CA LEU A 309 -3.09 5.97 6.46
C LEU A 309 -2.55 4.52 6.49
N PRO A 310 -3.34 3.52 6.95
CA PRO A 310 -2.95 2.13 6.85
C PRO A 310 -2.94 1.63 5.39
N ILE A 311 -1.83 1.04 4.97
CA ILE A 311 -1.62 0.44 3.64
C ILE A 311 -1.25 -1.05 3.75
N HIS A 312 -0.98 -1.70 2.63
CA HIS A 312 -0.56 -3.12 2.54
C HIS A 312 -1.63 -4.14 3.01
N TRP A 313 -2.91 -3.75 2.98
CA TRP A 313 -4.03 -4.59 3.44
C TRP A 313 -5.23 -4.54 2.47
N ALA A 314 -6.25 -5.35 2.77
CA ALA A 314 -7.53 -5.51 2.05
C ALA A 314 -7.48 -5.95 0.56
N THR A 315 -6.31 -5.94 -0.07
CA THR A 315 -6.19 -6.00 -1.53
C THR A 315 -5.72 -7.36 -2.04
N PHE A 316 -4.70 -7.93 -1.41
CA PHE A 316 -4.20 -9.27 -1.69
C PHE A 316 -4.19 -10.11 -0.42
N ASN A 317 -4.40 -11.41 -0.56
CA ASN A 317 -4.25 -12.37 0.54
C ASN A 317 -2.81 -12.90 0.56
N LEU A 318 -1.96 -12.28 1.38
CA LEU A 318 -0.52 -12.56 1.47
C LEU A 318 -0.10 -13.23 2.79
N ALA A 319 -1.01 -13.35 3.75
CA ALA A 319 -0.73 -13.93 5.06
C ALA A 319 -1.97 -14.63 5.65
N PRO A 320 -1.79 -15.49 6.67
CA PRO A 320 -2.88 -16.32 7.16
C PRO A 320 -3.85 -15.60 8.12
N HIS A 321 -3.70 -14.29 8.37
CA HIS A 321 -4.64 -13.51 9.17
C HIS A 321 -5.99 -13.32 8.43
N PRO A 322 -7.12 -13.15 9.14
CA PRO A 322 -8.39 -12.70 8.56
C PRO A 322 -8.24 -11.40 7.78
N TRP A 323 -9.00 -11.25 6.70
CA TRP A 323 -8.95 -10.11 5.78
C TRP A 323 -9.23 -8.76 6.46
N ALA A 324 -10.18 -8.73 7.39
CA ALA A 324 -10.56 -7.53 8.13
C ALA A 324 -9.67 -7.23 9.35
N GLU A 325 -8.83 -8.18 9.78
CA GLU A 325 -8.05 -8.04 11.02
C GLU A 325 -7.11 -6.82 11.04
N PRO A 326 -6.38 -6.50 9.94
CA PRO A 326 -5.57 -5.27 9.89
C PRO A 326 -6.37 -3.99 10.17
N GLY A 327 -7.56 -3.86 9.57
CA GLY A 327 -8.41 -2.68 9.76
C GLY A 327 -8.93 -2.57 11.19
N GLU A 328 -9.41 -3.69 11.76
CA GLU A 328 -9.89 -3.72 13.16
C GLU A 328 -8.77 -3.42 14.16
N GLY A 329 -7.61 -4.05 13.99
CA GLY A 329 -6.45 -3.81 14.84
C GLY A 329 -5.97 -2.37 14.76
N MET A 330 -6.03 -1.74 13.57
CA MET A 330 -5.66 -0.34 13.42
C MET A 330 -6.61 0.61 14.15
N VAL A 331 -7.93 0.39 14.04
CA VAL A 331 -8.92 1.18 14.77
C VAL A 331 -8.70 1.05 16.28
N ALA A 332 -8.48 -0.17 16.78
CA ALA A 332 -8.25 -0.42 18.20
C ALA A 332 -6.94 0.22 18.69
N ALA A 333 -5.83 -0.02 18.00
CA ALA A 333 -4.52 0.49 18.37
C ALA A 333 -4.45 2.02 18.32
N ALA A 334 -5.01 2.64 17.27
CA ALA A 334 -4.99 4.09 17.12
C ALA A 334 -5.88 4.79 18.16
N GLY A 335 -7.06 4.23 18.46
CA GLY A 335 -7.95 4.75 19.50
C GLY A 335 -7.30 4.75 20.88
N GLY A 336 -6.54 3.71 21.22
CA GLY A 336 -5.78 3.65 22.48
C GLY A 336 -4.64 4.67 22.58
N ALA A 337 -4.12 5.15 21.46
CA ALA A 337 -2.99 6.08 21.38
C ALA A 337 -3.37 7.52 21.00
N GLY A 338 -4.66 7.79 20.74
CA GLY A 338 -5.13 9.10 20.25
C GLY A 338 -4.68 9.45 18.83
N VAL A 339 -4.22 8.46 18.05
CA VAL A 339 -3.76 8.66 16.68
C VAL A 339 -4.93 8.84 15.73
N ARG A 340 -4.83 9.84 14.86
CA ARG A 340 -5.84 10.15 13.86
C ARG A 340 -5.65 9.30 12.61
N LEU A 341 -6.61 8.43 12.32
CA LEU A 341 -6.61 7.58 11.14
C LEU A 341 -7.20 8.28 9.92
N ALA A 342 -6.77 7.85 8.74
CA ALA A 342 -7.52 7.99 7.50
C ALA A 342 -7.89 6.60 6.99
N LEU A 343 -9.18 6.33 6.83
CA LEU A 343 -9.78 5.06 6.41
C LEU A 343 -10.58 5.23 5.11
N PRO A 344 -9.98 5.73 4.01
CA PRO A 344 -10.66 5.86 2.74
C PRO A 344 -11.09 4.50 2.20
N ARG A 345 -12.23 4.46 1.51
CA ARG A 345 -12.50 3.36 0.57
C ARG A 345 -11.43 3.36 -0.54
N PRO A 346 -11.07 2.22 -1.14
CA PRO A 346 -10.14 2.22 -2.26
C PRO A 346 -10.62 3.16 -3.38
N GLY A 347 -9.76 4.10 -3.76
CA GLY A 347 -10.02 5.17 -4.73
C GLY A 347 -10.52 6.48 -4.12
N GLN A 348 -10.85 6.54 -2.83
CA GLN A 348 -11.38 7.75 -2.21
C GLN A 348 -10.24 8.73 -1.90
N PRO A 349 -10.19 9.90 -2.56
CA PRO A 349 -9.21 10.92 -2.23
C PRO A 349 -9.57 11.60 -0.89
N PHE A 350 -8.56 12.11 -0.20
CA PHE A 350 -8.74 12.97 0.97
C PHE A 350 -7.54 13.90 1.17
N GLU A 351 -7.78 15.06 1.77
CA GLU A 351 -6.74 16.00 2.21
C GLU A 351 -6.48 15.78 3.72
N PRO A 352 -5.24 15.47 4.16
CA PRO A 352 -4.98 15.06 5.55
C PRO A 352 -5.42 16.06 6.64
N ASP A 353 -5.35 17.35 6.34
CA ASP A 353 -5.69 18.43 7.28
C ASP A 353 -7.18 18.84 7.21
N SER A 354 -7.98 18.16 6.39
CA SER A 354 -9.41 18.42 6.29
C SER A 354 -10.21 17.81 7.43
N ASP A 355 -11.32 18.44 7.79
CA ASP A 355 -12.35 17.84 8.65
C ASP A 355 -13.15 16.72 7.97
N ARG A 356 -12.91 16.49 6.66
CA ARG A 356 -13.62 15.48 5.85
C ARG A 356 -12.79 14.22 5.59
N VAL A 357 -11.72 14.00 6.36
CA VAL A 357 -10.94 12.75 6.28
C VAL A 357 -11.87 11.56 6.52
N PRO A 358 -11.91 10.55 5.64
CA PRO A 358 -12.75 9.37 5.85
C PRO A 358 -12.25 8.59 7.06
N GLU A 359 -13.12 8.30 8.02
CA GLU A 359 -12.76 7.56 9.25
C GLU A 359 -13.69 6.34 9.48
N LEU A 360 -14.60 6.07 8.53
CA LEU A 360 -15.56 4.97 8.68
C LEU A 360 -14.92 3.61 8.34
N PRO A 361 -15.12 2.58 9.18
CA PRO A 361 -14.57 1.24 8.98
C PRO A 361 -15.37 0.45 7.93
N TRP A 362 -15.31 0.89 6.67
CA TRP A 362 -16.11 0.40 5.54
C TRP A 362 -16.01 -1.12 5.31
N TRP A 363 -14.91 -1.76 5.73
CA TRP A 363 -14.69 -3.19 5.54
C TRP A 363 -15.64 -4.05 6.37
N ARG A 364 -16.16 -3.53 7.49
CA ARG A 364 -17.10 -4.24 8.37
C ARG A 364 -18.35 -4.69 7.64
N ALA A 365 -18.82 -3.89 6.67
CA ALA A 365 -20.00 -4.22 5.87
C ALA A 365 -19.84 -5.46 4.98
N VAL A 366 -18.59 -5.86 4.69
CA VAL A 366 -18.29 -6.95 3.75
C VAL A 366 -17.35 -8.01 4.35
N ALA A 367 -17.07 -7.95 5.65
CA ALA A 367 -16.26 -8.94 6.34
C ALA A 367 -17.04 -10.24 6.59
N VAL A 368 -16.34 -11.38 6.63
CA VAL A 368 -16.95 -12.66 7.02
C VAL A 368 -17.39 -12.58 8.48
N GLY A 369 -18.68 -12.83 8.72
CA GLY A 369 -19.28 -12.72 10.04
C GLY A 369 -19.76 -11.31 10.39
N ALA A 370 -19.86 -10.41 9.42
CA ALA A 370 -20.58 -9.15 9.58
C ALA A 370 -22.01 -9.45 10.04
N THR A 371 -22.35 -9.05 11.26
CA THR A 371 -23.75 -8.89 11.64
C THR A 371 -24.32 -7.76 10.78
N PRO A 372 -25.47 -7.95 10.10
CA PRO A 372 -26.13 -6.85 9.42
C PRO A 372 -26.29 -5.71 10.41
N ASP A 373 -25.82 -4.53 10.04
CA ASP A 373 -25.98 -3.33 10.83
C ASP A 373 -27.49 -3.08 10.97
N THR A 374 -28.08 -3.43 12.11
CA THR A 374 -29.44 -3.01 12.47
C THR A 374 -29.38 -1.58 12.96
N GLY A 375 -28.89 -0.69 12.10
CA GLY A 375 -28.90 0.75 12.29
C GLY A 375 -30.23 1.31 11.81
N THR A 376 -31.15 1.49 12.77
CA THR A 376 -32.25 2.46 12.77
C THR A 376 -32.94 2.70 11.42
N ALA A 377 -34.04 1.95 11.20
CA ALA A 377 -35.10 2.44 10.35
C ALA A 377 -35.53 3.82 10.87
N ASP A 378 -35.34 4.82 10.03
CA ASP A 378 -35.88 6.16 10.16
C ASP A 378 -37.41 6.03 10.24
N THR A 379 -37.94 5.93 11.46
CA THR A 379 -39.38 6.06 11.70
C THR A 379 -39.70 7.53 11.54
N GLY A 380 -39.97 7.92 10.30
CA GLY A 380 -40.62 9.18 9.97
C GLY A 380 -41.84 9.33 10.86
N THR A 381 -41.80 10.39 11.67
CA THR A 381 -42.94 10.94 12.40
C THR A 381 -44.10 11.15 11.44
N ALA A 382 -45.09 10.26 11.50
CA ALA A 382 -46.40 10.52 10.93
C ALA A 382 -47.14 11.46 11.87
N GLU A 383 -47.25 12.73 11.48
CA GLU A 383 -48.15 13.67 12.10
C GLU A 383 -49.59 13.15 12.03
N THR A 384 -50.22 13.12 13.21
CA THR A 384 -51.64 12.86 13.43
C THR A 384 -52.49 13.97 12.78
N GLY A 385 -53.18 13.65 11.70
CA GLY A 385 -54.24 14.46 11.09
C GLY A 385 -55.60 13.76 11.18
N ALA A 386 -56.44 14.31 12.06
CA ALA A 386 -57.91 14.24 12.13
C ALA A 386 -58.67 13.09 11.44
N SER A 387 -59.31 12.25 12.26
CA SER A 387 -60.47 11.44 11.89
C SER A 387 -61.74 12.30 11.84
N ASP A 388 -62.37 12.39 10.68
CA ASP A 388 -63.79 12.75 10.57
C ASP A 388 -64.40 12.03 9.38
N GLY A 389 -65.60 11.44 9.55
CA GLY A 389 -66.35 10.82 8.46
C GLY A 389 -66.85 9.39 8.70
N GLY A 390 -67.58 9.14 9.80
CA GLY A 390 -68.46 7.98 9.92
C GLY A 390 -69.79 8.28 9.22
N GLY A 391 -69.96 7.75 8.01
CA GLY A 391 -71.24 7.76 7.30
C GLY A 391 -72.05 6.51 7.62
N GLU A 392 -73.14 6.67 8.37
CA GLU A 392 -74.16 5.64 8.55
C GLU A 392 -75.46 6.09 7.86
N VAL A 393 -76.00 5.19 7.05
CA VAL A 393 -77.19 5.37 6.21
C VAL A 393 -78.43 5.08 7.05
N ARG A 394 -79.44 5.98 7.02
CA ARG A 394 -80.85 5.57 7.06
C ARG A 394 -81.80 6.64 6.54
N ALA A 395 -82.74 6.17 5.74
CA ALA A 395 -83.78 6.91 5.05
C ALA A 395 -85.07 7.05 5.89
N GLU A 396 -85.99 7.83 5.32
CA GLU A 396 -87.42 8.07 5.62
C GLU A 396 -87.70 9.45 6.25
N HIS A 397 -88.25 10.45 5.55
CA HIS A 397 -89.56 10.67 4.89
C HIS A 397 -90.42 11.68 5.69
N LEU A 398 -91.04 12.60 4.94
CA LEU A 398 -92.21 13.44 5.21
C LEU A 398 -92.05 14.92 5.63
N ALA A 399 -92.82 15.70 4.87
CA ALA A 399 -93.04 17.13 4.85
C ALA A 399 -93.80 17.65 6.08
N HIS A 400 -93.48 18.87 6.51
CA HIS A 400 -94.32 20.05 6.34
C HIS A 400 -93.55 21.33 6.64
#